data_AF-A0A3L7QP30-F1
#
_entry.id   AF-A0A3L7QP30-F1
#
_cell.length_a   1.000
_cell.length_b   1.000
_cell.length_c   1.000
_cell.angle_alpha   90.00
_cell.angle_beta   90.00
_cell.angle_gamma   90.00
#
_symmetry.space_group_name_H-M   'P 1'
#
loop_
_entity.id
_entity.type
_entity.pdbx_description
1 polymer ?
#
loop_
_entity_poly.entity_id
_entity_poly.type
_entity_poly.pdbx_seq_one_letter_code
_entity_poly.pdbx_strand_id
1 'polypeptide(L)'
;TTEMYTSAMQPAMKPSDAFDMMAHREIDRVEIDQLEGRVTAVLLTPYPPGIPLLIPGERFNKTIVEYLQFARMFNEKFPGFDTDIHGLVEEANGKRKYYVDCVRGI
;
A
#
# COMPACT_ATOMS: atom_id res chain seq x y z
N THR A 1 12.95 3.49 10.88
CA THR A 1 13.05 3.00 9.48
C THR A 1 12.82 1.50 9.38
N THR A 2 13.27 0.65 10.31
CA THR A 2 12.94 -0.79 10.33
C THR A 2 11.62 -1.14 11.00
N GLU A 3 11.08 -0.22 11.80
CA GLU A 3 9.86 -0.43 12.61
C GLU A 3 8.64 -0.88 11.78
N MET A 4 8.52 -0.45 10.53
CA MET A 4 7.44 -0.89 9.65
C MET A 4 7.50 -2.39 9.36
N TYR A 5 8.70 -2.95 9.13
CA TYR A 5 8.92 -4.37 8.87
C TYR A 5 8.85 -5.24 10.12
N THR A 6 9.03 -4.63 11.30
CA THR A 6 8.92 -5.34 12.59
C THR A 6 7.56 -5.12 13.26
N SER A 7 6.68 -4.31 12.65
CA SER A 7 5.31 -4.14 13.13
C SER A 7 4.52 -5.42 12.91
N ALA A 8 3.50 -5.65 13.74
CA ALA A 8 2.67 -6.84 13.61
C ALA A 8 1.90 -6.79 12.27
N MET A 9 2.27 -7.71 11.36
CA MET A 9 1.48 -7.98 10.17
C MET A 9 0.22 -8.73 10.56
N GLN A 10 -0.91 -8.37 9.97
CA GLN A 10 -2.21 -8.95 10.27
C GLN A 10 -2.76 -9.66 9.03
N PRO A 11 -2.61 -10.99 8.93
CA PRO A 11 -3.25 -11.76 7.87
C PRO A 11 -4.77 -11.71 8.02
N ALA A 12 -5.49 -11.33 6.96
CA ALA A 12 -6.95 -11.34 6.93
C ALA A 12 -7.51 -12.45 6.04
N MET A 13 -6.78 -12.85 5.00
CA MET A 13 -7.12 -13.96 4.11
C MET A 13 -5.86 -14.56 3.48
N LYS A 14 -6.00 -15.68 2.76
CA LYS A 14 -4.88 -16.28 2.05
C LYS A 14 -4.48 -15.38 0.87
N PRO A 15 -3.20 -15.35 0.49
CA PRO A 15 -2.77 -14.65 -0.72
C PRO A 15 -3.45 -15.14 -1.99
N SER A 16 -3.79 -16.43 -2.07
CA SER A 16 -4.58 -16.99 -3.18
C SER A 16 -5.96 -16.35 -3.28
N ASP A 17 -6.64 -16.16 -2.15
CA ASP A 17 -8.00 -15.64 -2.11
C ASP A 17 -8.00 -14.15 -2.48
N ALA A 18 -7.02 -13.39 -1.96
CA ALA A 18 -6.83 -12.00 -2.34
C ALA A 18 -6.49 -11.85 -3.83
N PHE A 19 -5.69 -12.77 -4.39
CA PHE A 19 -5.37 -12.80 -5.81
C PHE A 19 -6.60 -13.12 -6.67
N ASP A 20 -7.44 -14.08 -6.25
CA ASP A 20 -8.69 -14.40 -6.94
C ASP A 20 -9.61 -13.18 -7.00
N MET A 21 -9.74 -12.43 -5.90
CA MET A 21 -10.51 -11.18 -5.88
C MET A 21 -9.93 -10.11 -6.83
N MET A 22 -8.61 -9.97 -6.89
CA MET A 22 -7.94 -9.08 -7.86
C MET A 22 -8.23 -9.52 -9.31
N ALA A 23 -8.12 -10.81 -9.61
CA ALA A 23 -8.38 -11.37 -10.93
C ALA A 23 -9.83 -11.16 -11.39
N HIS A 24 -10.77 -11.22 -10.44
CA HIS A 24 -12.20 -10.97 -10.69
C HIS A 24 -12.60 -9.49 -10.60
N ARG A 25 -11.64 -8.56 -10.43
CA ARG A 25 -11.89 -7.12 -10.26
C ARG A 25 -12.82 -6.80 -9.08
N GLU A 26 -12.76 -7.63 -8.04
CA GLU A 26 -13.42 -7.42 -6.75
C GLU A 26 -12.51 -6.63 -5.81
N ILE A 27 -12.03 -5.49 -6.31
CA ILE A 27 -11.12 -4.58 -5.63
C ILE A 27 -11.67 -3.16 -5.61
N ASP A 28 -11.24 -2.38 -4.64
CA ASP A 28 -11.48 -0.95 -4.53
C ASP A 28 -10.14 -0.21 -4.60
N ARG A 29 -10.09 0.88 -5.35
CA ARG A 29 -8.96 1.80 -5.32
C ARG A 29 -9.10 2.73 -4.12
N VAL A 30 -8.20 2.62 -3.15
CA VAL A 30 -8.31 3.31 -1.86
C VAL A 30 -7.19 4.32 -1.70
N GLU A 31 -7.54 5.56 -1.34
CA GLU A 31 -6.56 6.63 -1.10
C GLU A 31 -5.76 6.34 0.19
N ILE A 32 -4.47 6.72 0.26
CA ILE A 32 -3.57 6.45 1.39
C ILE A 32 -4.24 6.70 2.75
N ASP A 33 -4.95 7.83 2.89
CA ASP A 33 -5.52 8.27 4.16
C ASP A 33 -6.74 7.43 4.61
N GLN A 34 -7.18 6.47 3.79
CA GLN A 34 -8.29 5.55 4.04
C GLN A 34 -7.84 4.08 4.08
N LEU A 35 -6.52 3.82 4.06
CA LEU A 35 -5.99 2.46 4.01
C LEU A 35 -6.04 1.74 5.35
N GLU A 36 -6.03 2.43 6.49
CA GLU A 36 -5.96 1.75 7.79
C GLU A 36 -7.11 0.76 7.96
N GLY A 37 -6.76 -0.49 8.25
CA GLY A 37 -7.70 -1.60 8.33
C GLY A 37 -8.01 -2.26 6.99
N ARG A 38 -7.82 -1.65 5.81
CA ARG A 38 -8.07 -2.32 4.52
C ARG A 38 -7.13 -3.49 4.28
N VAL A 39 -7.54 -4.42 3.42
CA VAL A 39 -6.74 -5.58 3.00
C VAL A 39 -6.14 -5.32 1.63
N THR A 40 -4.82 -5.42 1.48
CA THR A 40 -4.19 -5.22 0.16
C THR A 40 -4.53 -6.37 -0.79
N ALA A 41 -4.88 -6.03 -2.03
CA ALA A 41 -5.03 -7.01 -3.11
C ALA A 41 -3.72 -7.18 -3.92
N VAL A 42 -2.76 -6.27 -3.72
CA VAL A 42 -1.49 -6.21 -4.44
C VAL A 42 -0.31 -6.37 -3.50
N LEU A 43 0.83 -6.73 -4.06
CA LEU A 43 2.10 -6.73 -3.34
C LEU A 43 2.60 -5.29 -3.21
N LEU A 44 2.93 -4.87 -1.99
CA LEU A 44 3.43 -3.53 -1.70
C LEU A 44 4.92 -3.60 -1.37
N THR A 45 5.77 -3.03 -2.22
CA THR A 45 7.24 -3.16 -2.10
C THR A 45 7.93 -1.81 -2.25
N PRO A 46 8.38 -1.21 -1.14
CA PRO A 46 9.16 0.02 -1.15
C PRO A 46 10.63 -0.20 -1.57
N TYR A 47 11.18 0.77 -2.29
CA TYR A 47 12.58 0.83 -2.70
C TYR A 47 13.26 2.11 -2.19
N PRO A 48 14.41 1.99 -1.47
CA PRO A 48 15.01 0.78 -0.91
C PRO A 48 14.24 0.27 0.34
N PRO A 49 14.39 -1.03 0.75
CA PRO A 49 15.35 -2.03 0.27
C PRO A 49 14.85 -2.95 -0.87
N GLY A 50 13.57 -2.87 -1.26
CA GLY A 50 13.02 -3.72 -2.33
C GLY A 50 12.50 -5.09 -1.88
N ILE A 51 12.16 -5.24 -0.59
CA ILE A 51 11.47 -6.43 -0.07
C ILE A 51 10.00 -6.12 0.20
N PRO A 52 9.09 -7.12 0.07
CA PRO A 52 7.66 -6.91 0.33
C PRO A 52 7.42 -6.36 1.74
N LEU A 53 6.70 -5.24 1.82
CA LEU A 53 6.18 -4.67 3.05
C LEU A 53 4.83 -5.30 3.42
N LEU A 54 3.98 -5.50 2.42
CA LEU A 54 2.72 -6.24 2.55
C LEU A 54 2.56 -7.20 1.37
N ILE A 55 2.02 -8.37 1.66
CA ILE A 55 1.57 -9.34 0.65
C ILE A 55 0.05 -9.33 0.52
N PRO A 56 -0.50 -9.74 -0.65
CA PRO A 56 -1.95 -9.85 -0.83
C PRO A 56 -2.63 -10.62 0.30
N GLY A 57 -3.71 -10.08 0.85
CA GLY A 57 -4.45 -10.67 1.95
C GLY A 57 -4.06 -10.17 3.35
N GLU A 58 -3.03 -9.34 3.48
CA GLU A 58 -2.66 -8.68 4.74
C GLU A 58 -3.36 -7.32 4.91
N ARG A 59 -3.65 -6.95 6.17
CA ARG A 59 -4.21 -5.64 6.53
C ARG A 59 -3.16 -4.57 6.71
N PHE A 60 -3.49 -3.38 6.24
CA PHE A 60 -2.80 -2.14 6.59
C PHE A 60 -3.00 -1.83 8.07
N ASN A 61 -1.89 -1.72 8.80
CA ASN A 61 -1.88 -1.17 10.15
C ASN A 61 -1.49 0.31 10.13
N LYS A 62 -1.68 1.00 11.26
CA LYS A 62 -1.33 2.41 11.43
C LYS A 62 0.11 2.74 11.01
N THR A 63 1.09 1.92 11.41
CA THR A 63 2.51 2.15 11.12
C THR A 63 2.81 2.12 9.63
N ILE A 64 2.19 1.19 8.88
CA ILE A 64 2.34 1.12 7.43
C ILE A 64 1.70 2.35 6.77
N VAL A 65 0.51 2.76 7.22
CA VAL A 65 -0.17 3.94 6.67
C VAL A 65 0.65 5.21 6.91
N GLU A 66 1.17 5.40 8.12
CA GLU A 66 2.05 6.53 8.46
C GLU A 66 3.32 6.56 7.59
N TYR A 67 3.90 5.38 7.30
CA TYR A 67 5.04 5.28 6.39
C TYR A 67 4.68 5.71 4.96
N LEU A 68 3.53 5.28 4.42
CA LEU A 68 3.09 5.68 3.08
C LEU A 68 2.78 7.17 3.00
N GLN A 69 2.19 7.75 4.05
CA GLN A 69 1.97 9.19 4.17
C GLN A 69 3.30 9.96 4.18
N PHE A 70 4.31 9.46 4.89
CA PHE A 70 5.65 10.02 4.87
C PHE A 70 6.26 9.96 3.47
N ALA A 71 6.16 8.82 2.77
CA ALA A 71 6.67 8.67 1.40
C ALA A 71 6.01 9.65 0.42
N ARG A 72 4.68 9.81 0.49
CA ARG A 72 3.95 10.84 -0.27
C ARG A 72 4.52 12.24 -0.02
N MET A 73 4.64 12.63 1.25
CA MET A 73 5.16 13.96 1.64
C MET A 73 6.61 14.16 1.17
N PHE A 74 7.44 13.11 1.27
CA PHE A 74 8.82 13.14 0.82
C PHE A 74 8.92 13.35 -0.70
N ASN A 75 8.15 12.60 -1.48
CA ASN A 75 8.10 12.70 -2.94
C ASN A 75 7.61 14.09 -3.40
N GLU A 76 6.61 14.65 -2.73
CA GLU A 76 6.16 16.03 -2.99
C GLU A 76 7.24 17.07 -2.72
N LYS A 77 8.05 16.87 -1.67
CA LYS A 77 9.07 17.84 -1.24
C LYS A 77 10.37 17.75 -2.04
N PHE A 78 10.70 16.58 -2.58
CA PHE A 78 11.96 16.33 -3.29
C PHE A 78 11.73 15.68 -4.67
N PRO A 79 11.17 16.43 -5.65
CA PRO A 79 10.99 15.92 -7.00
C PRO A 79 12.31 15.44 -7.61
N GLY A 80 12.31 14.24 -8.19
CA GLY A 80 13.51 13.61 -8.76
C GLY A 80 14.32 12.74 -7.79
N PHE A 81 13.93 12.71 -6.51
CA PHE A 81 14.42 11.77 -5.50
C PHE A 81 13.29 10.92 -4.94
N ASP A 82 12.28 10.65 -5.77
CA ASP A 82 11.08 9.96 -5.33
C ASP A 82 11.41 8.56 -4.76
N THR A 83 10.78 8.24 -3.63
CA THR A 83 10.74 6.88 -3.11
C THR A 83 9.76 6.10 -3.97
N ASP A 84 10.26 5.07 -4.65
CA ASP A 84 9.43 4.19 -5.47
C ASP A 84 8.83 3.08 -4.60
N ILE A 85 7.51 2.91 -4.69
CA ILE A 85 6.77 1.89 -3.95
C ILE A 85 5.89 1.14 -4.94
N HIS A 86 6.33 -0.05 -5.32
CA HIS A 86 5.53 -0.91 -6.19
C HIS A 86 4.22 -1.29 -5.49
N GLY A 87 3.10 -1.22 -6.20
CA GLY A 87 1.75 -1.40 -5.66
C GLY A 87 1.08 -0.10 -5.19
N LEU A 88 1.84 1.00 -5.09
CA LEU A 88 1.30 2.34 -4.83
C LEU A 88 1.12 3.09 -6.15
N VAL A 89 -0.11 3.43 -6.49
CA VAL A 89 -0.47 4.12 -7.73
C VAL A 89 -0.51 5.62 -7.48
N GLU A 90 0.28 6.38 -8.23
CA GLU A 90 0.23 7.85 -8.25
C GLU A 90 -0.73 8.35 -9.35
N GLU A 91 -1.63 9.26 -9.01
CA GLU A 91 -2.43 10.02 -9.96
C GLU A 91 -2.19 11.52 -9.77
N ALA A 92 -1.80 12.21 -10.85
CA ALA A 92 -1.45 13.63 -10.83
C ALA A 92 -2.48 14.47 -11.60
N ASN A 93 -3.64 14.72 -10.98
CA ASN A 93 -4.65 15.66 -11.49
C ASN A 93 -4.61 16.97 -10.69
N GLY A 94 -3.46 17.66 -10.72
CA GLY A 94 -3.21 18.93 -10.02
C GLY A 94 -2.68 18.81 -8.59
N LYS A 95 -3.11 17.80 -7.82
CA LYS A 95 -2.49 17.38 -6.55
C LYS A 95 -2.10 15.91 -6.66
N ARG A 96 -0.87 15.55 -6.27
CA ARG A 96 -0.43 14.14 -6.23
C ARG A 96 -1.28 13.39 -5.23
N LYS A 97 -2.06 12.43 -5.72
CA LYS A 97 -2.80 11.48 -4.90
C LYS A 97 -2.23 10.10 -5.10
N TYR A 98 -2.25 9.32 -4.02
CA TYR A 98 -1.69 7.99 -4.00
C TYR A 98 -2.75 7.01 -3.54
N TYR A 99 -2.80 5.87 -4.21
CA TYR A 99 -3.80 4.84 -3.98
C TYR A 99 -3.18 3.46 -3.94
N VAL A 100 -3.87 2.53 -3.27
CA VAL A 100 -3.58 1.09 -3.34
C VAL A 100 -4.87 0.35 -3.66
N ASP A 101 -4.78 -0.66 -4.52
CA ASP A 101 -5.89 -1.55 -4.82
C ASP A 101 -6.07 -2.53 -3.64
N CYS A 102 -7.21 -2.42 -2.97
CA CYS A 102 -7.58 -3.21 -1.80
C CYS A 102 -8.71 -4.17 -2.14
N VAL A 103 -8.80 -5.26 -1.40
CA VAL A 103 -9.92 -6.20 -1.49
C VAL A 103 -11.25 -5.47 -1.20
N ARG A 104 -12.27 -5.71 -2.02
CA ARG A 104 -13.59 -5.09 -1.86
C ARG A 104 -14.33 -5.67 -0.67
N GLY A 105 -14.98 -4.80 0.11
CA GLY A 105 -15.88 -5.20 1.19
C GLY A 105 -15.22 -5.61 2.51
N ILE A 106 -13.89 -5.41 2.65
CA ILE A 106 -13.11 -5.76 3.85
C ILE A 106 -12.09 -4.67 4.20
#